data_AF-W7JFA5-F1
#
_entry.id   AF-W7JFA5-F1
#
_cell.length_a   1.000
_cell.length_b   1.000
_cell.length_c   1.000
_cell.angle_alpha   90.00
_cell.angle_beta   90.00
_cell.angle_gamma   90.00
#
_symmetry.space_group_name_H-M   'P 1'
#
loop_
_entity.id
_entity.type
_entity.pdbx_description
1 polymer ?
#
loop_
_entity_poly.entity_id
_entity_poly.type
_entity_poly.pdbx_seq_one_letter_code
_entity_poly.pdbx_strand_id
1 'polypeptide(L)'
;MEKGCLRCGCGLGGVAAGVGLFGGLGTYGWEISATVAAYETAKQAGIQEGIQAVIAEIKKTEAFTDIWHVEWKNIINVSNYNTFDGLVESVKVAMDSIGKPCISHGYERACSGISNGGDYFIDPIVEAGKKATALTTESTKITKL
;
A
#
# COMPACT_ATOMS: atom_id res chain seq x y z
N MET A 1 22.14 -7.62 -68.21
CA MET A 1 22.54 -6.50 -67.33
C MET A 1 22.03 -5.26 -68.02
N GLU A 2 21.25 -4.35 -67.47
CA GLU A 2 21.05 -3.79 -66.12
C GLU A 2 20.22 -4.73 -65.21
N LYS A 3 20.51 -5.11 -63.96
CA LYS A 3 21.26 -4.54 -62.81
C LYS A 3 20.78 -3.16 -62.39
N GLY A 4 19.86 -3.13 -61.42
CA GLY A 4 19.50 -1.90 -60.71
C GLY A 4 18.23 -1.96 -59.88
N CYS A 5 18.10 -2.93 -58.96
CA CYS A 5 17.26 -2.74 -57.79
C CYS A 5 17.69 -1.45 -57.08
N LEU A 6 16.84 -0.41 -57.06
CA LEU A 6 16.87 0.69 -56.08
C LEU A 6 15.60 1.56 -56.22
N ARG A 7 14.61 1.22 -55.39
CA ARG A 7 13.79 2.18 -54.62
C ARG A 7 13.00 3.25 -55.40
N CYS A 8 11.80 2.86 -55.83
CA CYS A 8 10.56 3.57 -55.44
C CYS A 8 9.40 2.58 -55.58
N GLY A 9 9.47 1.51 -54.78
CA GLY A 9 8.33 0.64 -54.58
C GLY A 9 7.17 1.46 -54.04
N CYS A 10 6.00 1.26 -54.65
CA CYS A 10 4.68 1.59 -54.14
C CYS A 10 4.63 1.67 -52.61
N GLY A 11 4.62 2.90 -52.09
CA GLY A 11 4.19 3.21 -50.74
C GLY A 11 2.75 3.69 -50.75
N LEU A 12 1.81 2.77 -50.99
CA LEU A 12 0.50 2.85 -50.36
C LEU A 12 0.75 2.93 -48.84
N GLY A 13 0.72 4.12 -48.26
CA GLY A 13 1.11 4.28 -46.87
C GLY A 13 1.12 5.72 -46.40
N GLY A 14 -0.07 6.27 -46.15
CA GLY A 14 -0.27 7.12 -44.98
C GLY A 14 0.22 8.56 -45.06
N VAL A 15 -0.32 9.37 -45.96
CA VAL A 15 -0.42 10.83 -45.74
C VAL A 15 -1.78 11.33 -46.21
N ALA A 16 -2.81 10.94 -45.47
CA ALA A 16 -3.98 11.78 -45.22
C ALA A 16 -3.94 12.20 -43.75
N ALA A 17 -2.84 12.85 -43.36
CA ALA A 17 -2.71 13.57 -42.11
C ALA A 17 -3.62 14.81 -42.23
N GLY A 18 -4.81 14.79 -41.63
CA GLY A 18 -5.68 15.96 -41.66
C GLY A 18 -6.97 15.92 -40.85
N VAL A 19 -7.65 14.78 -40.74
CA VAL A 19 -8.92 14.68 -39.99
C VAL A 19 -8.97 13.35 -39.22
N GLY A 20 -8.02 13.17 -38.31
CA GLY A 20 -8.07 12.17 -37.24
C GLY A 20 -7.60 12.71 -35.89
N LEU A 21 -7.09 13.95 -35.86
CA LEU A 21 -6.44 14.55 -34.70
C LEU A 21 -7.41 15.31 -33.77
N PHE A 22 -8.69 15.46 -34.16
CA PHE A 22 -9.73 16.05 -33.32
C PHE A 22 -10.71 15.03 -32.71
N GLY A 23 -10.47 13.73 -32.89
CA GLY A 23 -11.18 12.68 -32.18
C GLY A 23 -10.63 12.37 -30.77
N GLY A 24 -9.48 12.94 -30.39
CA GLY A 24 -8.79 12.61 -29.13
C GLY A 24 -8.86 13.68 -28.04
N LEU A 25 -9.15 14.95 -28.36
CA LEU A 25 -9.08 16.04 -27.37
C LEU A 25 -10.23 16.07 -26.35
N GLY A 26 -11.28 15.25 -26.55
CA GLY A 26 -12.37 15.08 -25.59
C GLY A 26 -12.20 13.91 -24.60
N THR A 27 -11.27 12.99 -24.86
CA THR A 27 -11.05 11.82 -24.00
C THR A 27 -9.91 12.01 -23.02
N TYR A 28 -8.86 12.78 -23.34
CA TYR A 28 -7.71 12.97 -22.43
C TYR A 28 -8.09 13.55 -21.07
N GLY A 29 -9.08 14.45 -20.98
CA GLY A 29 -9.56 14.96 -19.69
C GLY A 29 -10.21 13.88 -18.82
N TRP A 30 -11.02 13.01 -19.44
CA TRP A 30 -11.65 11.88 -18.75
C TRP A 30 -10.63 10.78 -18.43
N GLU A 31 -9.75 10.41 -19.36
CA GLU A 31 -8.66 9.45 -19.16
C GLU A 31 -7.72 9.87 -18.02
N ILE A 32 -7.34 11.15 -17.92
CA ILE A 32 -6.54 11.67 -16.81
C ILE A 32 -7.34 11.56 -15.50
N SER A 33 -8.62 11.96 -15.49
CA SER A 33 -9.46 11.86 -14.30
C SER A 33 -9.73 10.41 -13.85
N ALA A 34 -9.90 9.49 -14.80
CA ALA A 34 -10.10 8.07 -14.57
C ALA A 34 -8.82 7.41 -14.07
N THR A 35 -7.66 7.82 -14.59
CA THR A 35 -6.35 7.36 -14.11
C THR A 35 -6.06 7.86 -12.70
N VAL A 36 -6.37 9.11 -12.38
CA VAL A 36 -6.25 9.66 -11.03
C VAL A 36 -7.19 8.92 -10.06
N ALA A 37 -8.46 8.75 -10.43
CA ALA A 37 -9.41 7.99 -9.62
C ALA A 37 -8.96 6.52 -9.44
N ALA A 38 -8.46 5.90 -10.49
CA ALA A 38 -7.93 4.54 -10.46
C ALA A 38 -6.74 4.39 -9.51
N TYR A 39 -5.83 5.36 -9.52
CA TYR A 39 -4.68 5.45 -8.64
C TYR A 39 -5.09 5.65 -7.18
N GLU A 40 -6.02 6.56 -6.90
CA GLU A 40 -6.52 6.78 -5.54
C GLU A 40 -7.21 5.53 -4.98
N THR A 41 -8.05 4.86 -5.78
CA THR A 41 -8.64 3.58 -5.38
C THR A 41 -7.60 2.49 -5.14
N ALA A 42 -6.57 2.38 -6.00
CA ALA A 42 -5.49 1.41 -5.83
C ALA A 42 -4.68 1.67 -4.55
N LYS A 43 -4.41 2.95 -4.25
CA LYS A 43 -3.74 3.38 -3.03
C LYS A 43 -4.59 3.08 -1.79
N GLN A 44 -5.90 3.34 -1.84
CA GLN A 44 -6.81 3.04 -0.74
C GLN A 44 -6.92 1.54 -0.48
N ALA A 45 -7.02 0.73 -1.54
CA ALA A 45 -7.00 -0.73 -1.43
C ALA A 45 -5.67 -1.23 -0.83
N GLY A 46 -4.55 -0.68 -1.29
CA GLY A 46 -3.22 -0.98 -0.73
C GLY A 46 -3.13 -0.65 0.77
N ILE A 47 -3.58 0.53 1.19
CA ILE A 47 -3.58 0.92 2.60
C ILE A 47 -4.46 -0.01 3.44
N GLN A 48 -5.65 -0.38 2.96
CA GLN A 48 -6.53 -1.32 3.66
C GLN A 48 -5.86 -2.68 3.86
N GLU A 49 -5.26 -3.23 2.82
CA GLU A 49 -4.51 -4.50 2.90
C GLU A 49 -3.30 -4.39 3.83
N GLY A 50 -2.58 -3.26 3.77
CA GLY A 50 -1.49 -2.95 4.70
C GLY A 50 -1.93 -2.97 6.17
N ILE A 51 -3.04 -2.32 6.49
CA ILE A 51 -3.63 -2.32 7.84
C ILE A 51 -4.05 -3.74 8.24
N GLN A 52 -4.70 -4.50 7.36
CA GLN A 52 -5.07 -5.89 7.66
C GLN A 52 -3.85 -6.77 7.93
N ALA A 53 -2.78 -6.62 7.15
CA ALA A 53 -1.53 -7.35 7.34
C ALA A 53 -0.89 -7.03 8.69
N VAL A 54 -0.82 -5.75 9.07
CA VAL A 54 -0.34 -5.31 10.39
C VAL A 54 -1.13 -5.96 11.52
N ILE A 55 -2.47 -5.91 11.45
CA ILE A 55 -3.35 -6.52 12.46
C ILE A 55 -3.12 -8.03 12.55
N ALA A 56 -2.96 -8.70 11.40
CA ALA A 56 -2.70 -10.13 11.35
C ALA A 56 -1.36 -10.48 11.98
N GLU A 57 -0.30 -9.71 11.74
CA GLU A 57 1.01 -9.94 12.34
C GLU A 57 1.01 -9.68 13.84
N ILE A 58 0.35 -8.61 14.32
CA ILE A 58 0.16 -8.38 15.77
C ILE A 58 -0.46 -9.60 16.45
N LYS A 59 -1.45 -10.23 15.80
CA LYS A 59 -2.14 -11.44 16.28
C LYS A 59 -1.30 -12.72 16.21
N LYS A 60 -0.12 -12.69 15.61
CA LYS A 60 0.85 -13.80 15.60
C LYS A 60 2.01 -13.56 16.58
N THR A 61 2.26 -12.32 16.96
CA THR A 61 3.34 -11.97 17.89
C THR A 61 3.00 -12.43 19.30
N GLU A 62 3.75 -13.40 19.82
CA GLU A 62 3.55 -14.00 21.15
C GLU A 62 3.74 -12.98 22.31
N ALA A 63 4.52 -11.93 22.08
CA ALA A 63 4.67 -10.83 23.02
C ALA A 63 3.36 -10.05 23.25
N PHE A 64 2.41 -10.14 22.30
CA PHE A 64 1.18 -9.34 22.25
C PHE A 64 -0.09 -10.17 22.50
N THR A 65 0.02 -11.39 23.05
CA THR A 65 -1.13 -12.29 23.30
C THR A 65 -2.26 -11.64 24.07
N ASP A 66 -1.94 -10.81 25.07
CA ASP A 66 -2.91 -10.14 25.94
C ASP A 66 -3.81 -9.17 25.17
N ILE A 67 -3.33 -8.65 24.03
CA ILE A 67 -4.00 -7.66 23.21
C ILE A 67 -4.48 -8.20 21.85
N TRP A 68 -4.39 -9.52 21.60
CA TRP A 68 -4.92 -10.12 20.36
C TRP A 68 -6.42 -9.93 20.16
N HIS A 69 -7.16 -9.82 21.26
CA HIS A 69 -8.63 -9.70 21.27
C HIS A 69 -9.10 -8.25 21.14
N VAL A 70 -8.19 -7.27 21.19
CA VAL A 70 -8.51 -5.85 21.04
C VAL A 70 -9.06 -5.58 19.64
N GLU A 71 -10.00 -4.65 19.54
CA GLU A 71 -10.55 -4.21 18.26
C GLU A 71 -9.58 -3.29 17.52
N TRP A 72 -8.50 -3.87 16.99
CA TRP A 72 -7.40 -3.15 16.36
C TRP A 72 -7.80 -2.25 15.18
N LYS A 73 -8.96 -2.51 14.56
CA LYS A 73 -9.51 -1.66 13.50
C LYS A 73 -9.86 -0.24 13.99
N ASN A 74 -10.08 -0.05 15.29
CA ASN A 74 -10.36 1.25 15.89
C ASN A 74 -9.09 1.97 16.35
N ILE A 75 -7.95 1.28 16.39
CA ILE A 75 -6.66 1.81 16.87
C ILE A 75 -5.73 2.09 15.68
N ILE A 76 -5.67 1.17 14.72
CA ILE A 76 -4.76 1.24 13.57
C ILE A 76 -5.49 1.83 12.37
N ASN A 77 -4.87 2.84 11.76
CA ASN A 77 -5.40 3.56 10.61
C ASN A 77 -4.27 3.99 9.67
N VAL A 78 -4.61 4.71 8.61
CA VAL A 78 -3.67 5.17 7.56
C VAL A 78 -2.48 5.98 8.10
N SER A 79 -2.61 6.64 9.25
CA SER A 79 -1.57 7.51 9.81
C SER A 79 -0.51 6.77 10.65
N ASN A 80 -0.81 5.59 11.19
CA ASN A 80 0.06 4.92 12.15
C ASN A 80 0.52 3.52 11.73
N TYR A 81 -0.16 2.86 10.78
CA TYR A 81 0.07 1.45 10.46
C TYR A 81 1.45 1.14 9.85
N ASN A 82 2.13 2.13 9.27
CA ASN A 82 3.35 1.95 8.50
C ASN A 82 4.61 2.55 9.17
N THR A 83 4.50 2.99 10.42
CA THR A 83 5.62 3.58 11.17
C THR A 83 5.86 2.82 12.46
N PHE A 84 7.12 2.75 12.87
CA PHE A 84 7.52 2.11 14.12
C PHE A 84 6.84 2.78 15.33
N ASP A 85 7.02 4.10 15.49
CA ASP A 85 6.42 4.87 16.59
C ASP A 85 4.89 4.79 16.60
N GLY A 86 4.26 4.82 15.42
CA GLY A 86 2.80 4.70 15.30
C GLY A 86 2.29 3.35 15.81
N LEU A 87 3.00 2.26 15.52
CA LEU A 87 2.64 0.93 16.02
C LEU A 87 2.97 0.75 17.51
N VAL A 88 4.08 1.31 17.99
CA VAL A 88 4.40 1.34 19.43
C VAL A 88 3.29 2.05 20.21
N GLU A 89 2.83 3.21 19.73
CA GLU A 89 1.72 3.93 20.36
C GLU A 89 0.42 3.14 20.28
N SER A 90 0.15 2.49 19.15
CA SER A 90 -1.02 1.61 18.98
C SER A 90 -1.03 0.46 20.00
N VAL A 91 0.13 -0.13 20.29
CA VAL A 91 0.28 -1.16 21.33
C VAL A 91 -0.01 -0.59 22.72
N LYS A 92 0.48 0.61 23.05
CA LYS A 92 0.19 1.25 24.33
C LYS A 92 -1.30 1.55 24.51
N VAL A 93 -1.95 2.07 23.46
CA VAL A 93 -3.41 2.31 23.47
C VAL A 93 -4.18 1.01 23.65
N ALA A 94 -3.77 -0.07 22.98
CA ALA A 94 -4.40 -1.38 23.15
C ALA A 94 -4.25 -1.91 24.58
N MET A 95 -3.06 -1.75 25.18
CA MET A 95 -2.79 -2.12 26.56
C MET A 95 -3.61 -1.30 27.57
N ASP A 96 -3.76 0.00 27.34
CA ASP A 96 -4.64 0.86 28.13
C ASP A 96 -6.11 0.42 28.04
N SER A 97 -6.58 0.04 26.84
CA SER A 97 -7.97 -0.40 26.62
C SER A 97 -8.37 -1.65 27.40
N ILE A 98 -7.41 -2.48 27.79
CA ILE A 98 -7.63 -3.68 28.61
C ILE A 98 -7.33 -3.45 30.10
N GLY A 99 -7.11 -2.20 30.52
CA GLY A 99 -6.83 -1.82 31.90
C GLY A 99 -5.41 -2.14 32.37
N LYS A 100 -4.48 -2.34 31.43
CA LYS A 100 -3.07 -2.66 31.70
C LYS A 100 -2.14 -1.63 31.03
N PRO A 101 -2.28 -0.32 31.30
CA PRO A 101 -1.47 0.69 30.62
C PRO A 101 0.04 0.46 30.82
N CYS A 102 0.83 0.77 29.79
CA CYS A 102 2.27 0.69 29.87
C CYS A 102 2.82 1.80 30.78
N ILE A 103 3.08 1.45 32.04
CA ILE A 103 3.70 2.32 33.04
C ILE A 103 5.22 2.10 33.12
N SER A 104 5.95 3.08 33.64
CA SER A 104 7.36 2.90 33.98
C SER A 104 7.52 1.71 34.94
N HIS A 105 8.41 0.77 34.61
CA HIS A 105 8.59 -0.52 35.30
C HIS A 105 7.41 -1.50 35.25
N GLY A 106 6.47 -1.34 34.31
CA GLY A 106 5.43 -2.33 34.05
C GLY A 106 6.01 -3.64 33.52
N TYR A 107 5.63 -4.77 34.12
CA TYR A 107 6.09 -6.11 33.75
C TYR A 107 5.23 -6.77 32.65
N GLU A 108 4.24 -6.05 32.13
CA GLU A 108 3.36 -6.58 31.08
C GLU A 108 4.18 -6.91 29.83
N ARG A 109 3.96 -8.11 29.28
CA ARG A 109 4.80 -8.68 28.23
C ARG A 109 4.87 -7.77 27.00
N ALA A 110 3.74 -7.23 26.57
CA ALA A 110 3.67 -6.32 25.43
C ALA A 110 4.46 -5.02 25.69
N CYS A 111 4.29 -4.42 26.87
CA CYS A 111 4.99 -3.19 27.27
C CYS A 111 6.51 -3.41 27.42
N SER A 112 6.90 -4.56 27.98
CA SER A 112 8.31 -4.95 28.08
C SER A 112 8.92 -5.23 26.71
N GLY A 113 8.15 -5.87 25.81
CA GLY A 113 8.55 -6.16 24.43
C GLY A 113 8.86 -4.88 23.65
N ILE A 114 7.96 -3.89 23.69
CA ILE A 114 8.19 -2.61 23.01
C ILE A 114 9.31 -1.76 23.65
N SER A 115 9.59 -1.93 24.94
CA SER A 115 10.59 -1.12 25.66
C SER A 115 12.02 -1.65 25.55
N ASN A 116 12.21 -2.98 25.51
CA ASN A 116 13.53 -3.62 25.57
C ASN A 116 13.95 -4.33 24.27
N GLY A 117 13.04 -4.44 23.30
CA GLY A 117 13.27 -5.11 22.02
C GLY A 117 12.23 -4.69 20.99
N GLY A 118 11.87 -3.41 20.98
CA GLY A 118 10.79 -2.89 20.15
C GLY A 118 11.02 -3.17 18.67
N ASP A 119 12.25 -3.01 18.18
CA ASP A 119 12.67 -3.38 16.81
C ASP A 119 12.30 -4.83 16.46
N TYR A 120 12.69 -5.80 17.30
CA TYR A 120 12.42 -7.21 17.07
C TYR A 120 10.93 -7.55 16.89
N PHE A 121 10.05 -6.89 17.65
CA PHE A 121 8.60 -7.16 17.58
C PHE A 121 7.86 -6.27 16.57
N ILE A 122 8.25 -5.00 16.44
CA ILE A 122 7.49 -4.00 15.67
C ILE A 122 7.99 -3.91 14.22
N ASP A 123 9.30 -3.99 13.96
CA ASP A 123 9.84 -3.94 12.59
C ASP A 123 9.21 -4.98 11.64
N PRO A 124 9.08 -6.27 12.01
CA PRO A 124 8.44 -7.24 11.11
C PRO A 124 6.98 -6.89 10.82
N ILE A 125 6.26 -6.30 11.78
CA ILE A 125 4.87 -5.89 11.63
C ILE A 125 4.78 -4.68 10.67
N VAL A 126 5.64 -3.68 10.85
CA VAL A 126 5.75 -2.52 9.95
C VAL A 126 6.05 -2.97 8.52
N GLU A 127 7.02 -3.87 8.36
CA GLU A 127 7.44 -4.38 7.06
C GLU A 127 6.35 -5.21 6.39
N ALA A 128 5.58 -6.01 7.13
CA ALA A 128 4.41 -6.70 6.60
C ALA A 128 3.36 -5.71 6.05
N GLY A 129 3.06 -4.65 6.81
CA GLY A 129 2.13 -3.60 6.38
C GLY A 129 2.57 -2.89 5.12
N LYS A 130 3.85 -2.50 5.04
CA LYS A 130 4.42 -1.85 3.85
C LYS A 130 4.42 -2.77 2.64
N LYS A 131 4.83 -4.03 2.81
CA LYS A 131 4.85 -5.03 1.73
C LYS A 131 3.46 -5.29 1.17
N ALA A 132 2.47 -5.52 2.04
CA ALA A 132 1.08 -5.71 1.62
C ALA A 132 0.53 -4.47 0.89
N THR A 133 0.85 -3.26 1.40
CA THR A 133 0.47 -2.01 0.72
C THR A 133 1.05 -1.92 -0.69
N ALA A 134 2.35 -2.18 -0.84
CA ALA A 134 3.04 -2.09 -2.11
C ALA A 134 2.51 -3.13 -3.11
N LEU A 135 2.43 -4.40 -2.70
CA LEU A 135 1.95 -5.50 -3.55
C LEU A 135 0.54 -5.25 -4.08
N THR A 136 -0.39 -4.84 -3.22
CA THR A 136 -1.77 -4.58 -3.63
C THR A 136 -1.89 -3.32 -4.50
N THR A 137 -1.12 -2.27 -4.19
CA THR A 137 -1.11 -1.05 -5.02
C THR A 137 -0.56 -1.33 -6.42
N GLU A 138 0.48 -2.16 -6.54
CA GLU A 138 1.06 -2.57 -7.82
C GLU A 138 0.12 -3.49 -8.60
N SER A 139 -0.45 -4.51 -7.96
CA SER A 139 -1.41 -5.42 -8.58
C SER A 139 -2.63 -4.67 -9.14
N THR A 140 -3.18 -3.72 -8.38
CA THR A 140 -4.36 -2.95 -8.80
C THR A 140 -4.08 -2.01 -9.97
N LYS A 141 -2.84 -1.54 -10.14
CA LYS A 141 -2.44 -0.74 -11.32
C LYS A 141 -2.40 -1.60 -12.58
N ILE A 142 -1.89 -2.83 -12.48
CA ILE A 142 -1.79 -3.76 -13.61
C ILE A 142 -3.17 -4.20 -14.10
N THR A 143 -4.13 -4.39 -13.20
CA THR A 143 -5.51 -4.82 -13.57
C THR A 143 -6.36 -3.72 -14.20
N LYS A 144 -5.93 -2.44 -14.14
CA LYS A 144 -6.66 -1.30 -14.71
C LYS A 144 -6.08 -0.77 -16.03
N LEU A 145 -4.97 -1.35 -16.49
CA LEU A 145 -4.37 -1.11 -17.81
C LEU A 145 -4.92 -2.12 -18.82
#